data_AF-A0A6I2ZIE9-F1
#
_entry.id   AF-A0A6I2ZIE9-F1
#
_cell.length_a   1.000
_cell.length_b   1.000
_cell.length_c   1.000
_cell.angle_alpha   90.00
_cell.angle_beta   90.00
_cell.angle_gamma   90.00
#
_symmetry.space_group_name_H-M   'P 1'
#
loop_
_entity.id
_entity.type
_entity.pdbx_description
1 polymer ?
#
loop_
_entity_poly.entity_id
_entity_poly.type
_entity_poly.pdbx_seq_one_letter_code
_entity_poly.pdbx_strand_id
1 'polypeptide(L)'
;MTQMHAATKDSESDSEPAVSNEAEPAVSNEAEPVAQDALLTETEARVLGCLLEKERTTPADYPLTTNSLTRACSQTTSRNPVVAYQESTVDATLAALKDRGFVRFVHSQSNRSTKYRQAVEEAWDLSADQVAVLCVLLLRGAQTTQELKTRTERLFSFDSAEAVERSLISLASRQEAMTFKLDRAPGQKDQRWVQLLTGAPSAQTIAQAASSSSVSSVMQGQQQAQQLAQQQALEERVAAVEAELDRLRQLLEELVGPLET
;
A
#
# COMPACT_ATOMS: atom_id res chain seq x y z
N MET A 1 -26.98 12.17 -102.11
CA MET A 1 -26.32 10.85 -101.99
C MET A 1 -24.88 11.08 -101.56
N THR A 2 -24.50 10.53 -100.42
CA THR A 2 -23.13 10.16 -100.03
C THR A 2 -22.09 11.27 -99.74
N GLN A 3 -21.91 11.51 -98.43
CA GLN A 3 -20.67 11.73 -97.63
C GLN A 3 -19.44 12.43 -98.25
N MET A 4 -18.87 13.40 -97.50
CA MET A 4 -17.56 13.24 -96.82
C MET A 4 -17.19 14.45 -95.93
N HIS A 5 -16.95 14.12 -94.65
CA HIS A 5 -16.12 14.69 -93.58
C HIS A 5 -15.39 16.03 -93.76
N ALA A 6 -15.68 16.95 -92.82
CA ALA A 6 -14.85 18.08 -92.43
C ALA A 6 -14.53 18.02 -90.92
N ALA A 7 -13.40 18.59 -90.55
CA ALA A 7 -12.68 18.42 -89.30
C ALA A 7 -13.14 19.35 -88.15
N THR A 8 -12.66 19.00 -86.94
CA THR A 8 -12.17 19.90 -85.86
C THR A 8 -13.00 19.98 -84.57
N LYS A 9 -12.36 19.44 -83.50
CA LYS A 9 -12.26 19.86 -82.08
C LYS A 9 -13.43 19.82 -81.08
N ASP A 10 -12.96 19.49 -79.87
CA ASP A 10 -13.33 19.89 -78.51
C ASP A 10 -14.24 18.99 -77.63
N SER A 11 -13.65 18.71 -76.46
CA SER A 11 -14.20 18.68 -75.09
C SER A 11 -15.14 17.56 -74.61
N GLU A 12 -14.65 16.96 -73.50
CA GLU A 12 -15.32 16.64 -72.22
C GLU A 12 -15.91 15.24 -71.96
N SER A 13 -15.39 14.65 -70.86
CA SER A 13 -15.98 13.77 -69.84
C SER A 13 -16.87 12.59 -70.27
N ASP A 14 -16.57 11.38 -69.81
CA ASP A 14 -16.96 10.87 -68.48
C ASP A 14 -16.68 9.34 -68.37
N SER A 15 -16.58 8.87 -67.14
CA SER A 15 -16.83 7.49 -66.65
C SER A 15 -15.69 6.46 -66.60
N GLU A 16 -15.37 6.12 -65.36
CA GLU A 16 -14.50 5.04 -64.85
C GLU A 16 -14.90 3.62 -65.32
N PRO A 17 -14.07 2.61 -65.02
CA PRO A 17 -14.50 1.76 -63.91
C PRO A 17 -13.41 1.42 -62.88
N ALA A 18 -13.86 1.40 -61.63
CA ALA A 18 -13.16 0.99 -60.43
C ALA A 18 -12.73 -0.49 -60.46
N VAL A 19 -11.48 -0.76 -60.08
CA VAL A 19 -10.99 -2.09 -59.74
C VAL A 19 -10.82 -2.16 -58.23
N SER A 20 -11.57 -3.09 -57.66
CA SER A 20 -11.71 -3.42 -56.24
C SER A 20 -10.38 -3.76 -55.59
N ASN A 21 -10.04 -3.02 -54.53
CA ASN A 21 -9.02 -3.43 -53.57
C ASN A 21 -9.75 -3.93 -52.32
N GLU A 22 -9.77 -5.25 -52.11
CA GLU A 22 -10.30 -5.85 -50.88
C GLU A 22 -9.36 -5.49 -49.72
N ALA A 23 -9.74 -4.47 -48.95
CA ALA A 23 -9.12 -4.15 -47.69
C ALA A 23 -9.65 -5.12 -46.61
N GLU A 24 -8.74 -5.89 -46.03
CA GLU A 24 -8.95 -6.65 -44.80
C GLU A 24 -9.56 -5.74 -43.71
N PRO A 25 -10.52 -6.22 -42.90
CA PRO A 25 -11.02 -5.44 -41.80
C PRO A 25 -9.93 -5.34 -40.73
N ALA A 26 -9.34 -4.16 -40.63
CA ALA A 26 -8.61 -3.75 -39.44
C ALA A 26 -9.55 -3.87 -38.24
N VAL A 27 -9.35 -4.89 -37.43
CA VAL A 27 -9.96 -4.99 -36.11
C VAL A 27 -9.32 -3.88 -35.29
N SER A 28 -9.97 -2.73 -35.26
CA SER A 28 -9.68 -1.63 -34.35
C SER A 28 -9.85 -2.14 -32.93
N ASN A 29 -8.76 -2.63 -32.34
CA ASN A 29 -8.68 -2.77 -30.90
C ASN A 29 -8.45 -1.37 -30.32
N GLU A 30 -9.49 -0.55 -30.35
CA GLU A 30 -9.55 0.62 -29.49
C GLU A 30 -9.67 0.09 -28.07
N ALA A 31 -8.52 -0.10 -27.42
CA ALA A 31 -8.45 -0.32 -25.99
C ALA A 31 -9.21 0.85 -25.35
N GLU A 32 -10.38 0.55 -24.78
CA GLU A 32 -11.15 1.53 -24.03
C GLU A 32 -10.21 2.20 -23.01
N PRO A 33 -10.20 3.54 -22.92
CA PRO A 33 -9.37 4.22 -21.95
C PRO A 33 -9.82 3.79 -20.57
N VAL A 34 -8.94 3.11 -19.83
CA VAL A 34 -9.14 2.74 -18.42
C VAL A 34 -9.69 3.97 -17.69
N ALA A 35 -10.92 3.87 -17.19
CA ALA A 35 -11.66 5.00 -16.65
C ALA A 35 -10.85 5.68 -15.53
N GLN A 36 -10.39 6.90 -15.79
CA GLN A 36 -9.64 7.73 -14.82
C GLN A 36 -10.44 8.02 -13.55
N ASP A 37 -11.76 7.78 -13.55
CA ASP A 37 -12.68 7.90 -12.40
C ASP A 37 -12.47 6.82 -11.33
N ALA A 38 -11.76 5.73 -11.61
CA ALA A 38 -11.51 4.66 -10.65
C ALA A 38 -10.33 4.95 -9.71
N LEU A 39 -9.37 5.79 -10.10
CA LEU A 39 -8.14 6.02 -9.35
C LEU A 39 -8.34 6.99 -8.18
N LEU A 40 -7.51 6.83 -7.15
CA LEU A 40 -7.39 7.76 -6.04
C LEU A 40 -6.31 8.81 -6.36
N THR A 41 -6.56 10.04 -5.97
CA THR A 41 -5.49 11.03 -5.81
C THR A 41 -4.64 10.69 -4.59
N GLU A 42 -3.41 11.21 -4.53
CA GLU A 42 -2.51 11.03 -3.37
C GLU A 42 -3.13 11.53 -2.06
N THR A 43 -3.92 12.61 -2.12
CA THR A 43 -4.64 13.16 -0.97
C THR A 43 -5.76 12.21 -0.52
N GLU A 44 -6.54 11.67 -1.46
CA GLU A 44 -7.57 10.66 -1.16
C GLU A 44 -6.97 9.39 -0.55
N ALA A 45 -5.88 8.88 -1.13
CA ALA A 45 -5.13 7.74 -0.62
C ALA A 45 -4.65 7.97 0.82
N ARG A 46 -4.11 9.17 1.11
CA ARG A 46 -3.68 9.55 2.45
C ARG A 46 -4.85 9.59 3.43
N VAL A 47 -5.96 10.23 3.06
CA VAL A 47 -7.14 10.37 3.92
C VAL A 47 -7.75 9.00 4.22
N LEU A 48 -7.93 8.15 3.21
CA LEU A 48 -8.43 6.78 3.38
C LEU A 48 -7.48 5.93 4.23
N GLY A 49 -6.18 5.97 3.96
CA GLY A 49 -5.17 5.26 4.76
C GLY A 49 -5.24 5.64 6.24
N CYS A 50 -5.43 6.93 6.55
CA CYS A 50 -5.57 7.39 7.93
C CYS A 50 -6.86 6.86 8.59
N LEU A 51 -7.99 6.84 7.87
CA LEU A 51 -9.24 6.29 8.41
C LEU A 51 -9.11 4.78 8.69
N LEU A 52 -8.54 4.01 7.75
CA LEU A 52 -8.28 2.58 7.92
C LEU A 52 -7.35 2.29 9.10
N GLU A 53 -6.29 3.09 9.26
CA GLU A 53 -5.34 2.96 10.36
C GLU A 53 -6.02 3.21 11.71
N LYS A 54 -6.76 4.32 11.82
CA LYS A 54 -7.33 4.76 13.11
C LYS A 54 -8.54 3.96 13.54
N GLU A 55 -9.29 3.36 12.61
CA GLU A 55 -10.35 2.40 12.95
C GLU A 55 -9.83 1.23 13.78
N ARG A 56 -8.66 0.68 13.42
CA ARG A 56 -8.06 -0.48 14.10
C ARG A 56 -7.17 -0.09 15.27
N THR A 57 -6.38 0.97 15.13
CA THR A 57 -5.36 1.33 16.13
C THR A 57 -5.89 2.23 17.25
N THR A 58 -6.98 2.96 17.02
CA THR A 58 -7.57 3.90 17.98
C THR A 58 -9.11 3.84 17.94
N PRO A 59 -9.73 2.68 18.23
CA PRO A 59 -11.19 2.51 18.11
C PRO A 59 -11.99 3.41 19.05
N ALA A 60 -11.41 3.84 20.18
CA ALA A 60 -12.05 4.76 21.12
C ALA A 60 -12.29 6.17 20.53
N ASP A 61 -11.44 6.60 19.61
CA ASP A 61 -11.52 7.92 18.97
C ASP A 61 -12.27 7.88 17.63
N TYR A 62 -12.55 6.68 17.10
CA TYR A 62 -13.21 6.46 15.83
C TYR A 62 -14.74 6.41 15.99
N PRO A 63 -15.55 6.98 15.07
CA PRO A 63 -15.17 7.68 13.83
C PRO A 63 -14.56 9.07 14.07
N LEU A 64 -13.70 9.51 13.15
CA LEU A 64 -12.86 10.71 13.32
C LEU A 64 -13.58 11.99 12.92
N THR A 65 -13.25 13.11 13.57
CA THR A 65 -13.60 14.46 13.11
C THR A 65 -12.58 14.98 12.07
N THR A 66 -12.92 16.04 11.32
CA THR A 66 -12.00 16.66 10.33
C THR A 66 -10.66 16.99 10.98
N ASN A 67 -10.65 17.70 12.12
CA ASN A 67 -9.42 18.07 12.82
C ASN A 67 -8.58 16.83 13.22
N SER A 68 -9.22 15.76 13.73
CA SER A 68 -8.49 14.53 14.09
C SER A 68 -7.90 13.83 12.87
N LEU A 69 -8.61 13.86 11.74
CA LEU A 69 -8.12 13.31 10.47
C LEU A 69 -6.99 14.15 9.87
N THR A 70 -7.08 15.48 9.91
CA THR A 70 -6.01 16.39 9.50
C THR A 70 -4.72 16.10 10.27
N ARG A 71 -4.82 15.94 11.60
CA ARG A 71 -3.66 15.54 12.44
C ARG A 71 -3.13 14.15 12.08
N ALA A 72 -4.01 13.20 11.75
CA ALA A 72 -3.59 11.86 11.33
C ALA A 72 -2.85 11.88 9.97
N CYS A 73 -3.27 12.73 9.03
CA CYS A 73 -2.62 12.87 7.73
C CYS A 73 -1.20 13.44 7.82
N SER A 74 -0.96 14.34 8.78
CA SER A 74 0.30 15.06 8.98
C SER A 74 1.23 14.46 10.05
N GLN A 75 0.95 13.25 10.53
CA GLN A 75 1.86 12.55 11.45
C GLN A 75 3.26 12.39 10.83
N THR A 76 4.30 12.65 11.61
CA THR A 76 5.70 12.47 11.18
C THR A 76 6.13 11.01 11.21
N THR A 77 5.43 10.18 11.99
CA THR A 77 5.61 8.74 12.05
C THR A 77 4.58 8.04 11.19
N SER A 78 4.95 6.89 10.64
CA SER A 78 4.06 6.09 9.80
C SER A 78 3.53 6.78 8.54
N ARG A 79 4.19 7.84 8.08
CA ARG A 79 3.87 8.53 6.82
C ARG A 79 5.12 8.65 5.96
N ASN A 80 4.97 8.36 4.68
CA ASN A 80 5.97 8.66 3.66
C ASN A 80 5.25 8.97 2.34
N PRO A 81 5.28 10.23 1.86
CA PRO A 81 5.92 11.39 2.46
C PRO A 81 5.14 11.96 3.66
N VAL A 82 5.83 12.71 4.52
CA VAL A 82 5.17 13.57 5.52
C VAL A 82 4.56 14.76 4.78
N VAL A 83 3.29 15.07 5.08
CA VAL A 83 2.52 16.13 4.42
C VAL A 83 1.87 17.03 5.46
N ALA A 84 1.39 18.20 5.05
CA ALA A 84 0.62 19.10 5.89
C ALA A 84 -0.55 19.67 5.08
N TYR A 85 -1.71 19.01 5.19
CA TYR A 85 -2.93 19.48 4.51
C TYR A 85 -3.67 20.49 5.35
N GLN A 86 -4.38 21.41 4.68
CA GLN A 86 -5.35 22.29 5.32
C GLN A 86 -6.66 21.53 5.57
N GLU A 87 -7.43 21.96 6.58
CA GLU A 87 -8.73 21.33 6.87
C GLU A 87 -9.69 21.40 5.68
N SER A 88 -9.69 22.52 4.93
CA SER A 88 -10.50 22.67 3.72
C SER A 88 -10.16 21.65 2.63
N THR A 89 -8.88 21.29 2.50
CA THR A 89 -8.44 20.22 1.58
C THR A 89 -8.99 18.87 2.05
N VAL A 90 -8.91 18.57 3.35
CA VAL A 90 -9.41 17.32 3.91
C VAL A 90 -10.94 17.22 3.76
N ASP A 91 -11.68 18.30 4.01
CA ASP A 91 -13.14 18.32 3.85
C ASP A 91 -13.56 18.11 2.39
N ALA A 92 -12.88 18.77 1.44
CA ALA A 92 -13.14 18.57 0.02
C ALA A 92 -12.85 17.11 -0.41
N THR A 93 -11.75 16.52 0.08
CA THR A 93 -11.41 15.12 -0.16
C THR A 93 -12.45 14.17 0.45
N LEU A 94 -12.94 14.44 1.67
CA LEU A 94 -13.97 13.64 2.31
C LEU A 94 -15.30 13.67 1.54
N ALA A 95 -15.67 14.83 0.97
CA ALA A 95 -16.85 14.94 0.12
C ALA A 95 -16.71 14.08 -1.14
N ALA A 96 -15.58 14.18 -1.85
CA ALA A 96 -15.31 13.37 -3.04
C ALA A 96 -15.32 11.86 -2.73
N LEU A 97 -14.68 11.44 -1.64
CA LEU A 97 -14.67 10.05 -1.19
C LEU A 97 -16.05 9.54 -0.78
N LYS A 98 -16.89 10.40 -0.18
CA LYS A 98 -18.27 10.06 0.16
C LYS A 98 -19.10 9.82 -1.10
N ASP A 99 -18.97 10.68 -2.11
CA ASP A 99 -19.74 10.56 -3.34
C ASP A 99 -19.38 9.29 -4.13
N ARG A 100 -18.12 8.83 -4.00
CA ARG A 100 -17.65 7.53 -4.50
C ARG A 100 -18.01 6.33 -3.62
N GLY A 101 -18.64 6.57 -2.46
CA GLY A 101 -19.04 5.51 -1.54
C GLY A 101 -17.90 4.92 -0.70
N PHE A 102 -16.73 5.55 -0.64
CA PHE A 102 -15.57 5.07 0.13
C PHE A 102 -15.54 5.58 1.59
N VAL A 103 -16.30 6.61 1.90
CA VAL A 103 -16.45 7.17 3.24
C VAL A 103 -17.93 7.33 3.58
N ARG A 104 -18.28 7.25 4.88
CA ARG A 104 -19.63 7.52 5.39
C ARG A 104 -19.55 8.62 6.44
N PHE A 105 -20.50 9.56 6.37
CA PHE A 105 -20.61 10.66 7.32
C PHE A 105 -21.55 10.24 8.45
N VAL A 106 -21.03 10.26 9.67
CA VAL A 106 -21.75 9.91 10.90
C VAL A 106 -22.13 11.20 11.60
N HIS A 107 -23.43 11.47 11.64
CA HIS A 107 -24.00 12.61 12.35
C HIS A 107 -24.57 12.10 13.67
N SER A 108 -24.08 12.63 14.80
CA SER A 108 -24.64 12.32 16.11
C SER A 108 -25.64 13.41 16.49
N GLN A 109 -26.82 13.02 16.98
CA GLN A 109 -27.81 13.97 17.48
C GLN A 109 -27.31 14.73 18.74
N SER A 110 -26.36 14.16 19.47
CA SER A 110 -25.80 14.74 20.70
C SER A 110 -24.50 15.52 20.47
N ASN A 111 -23.80 15.29 19.37
CA ASN A 111 -22.50 15.90 19.10
C ASN A 111 -22.58 16.72 17.81
N ARG A 112 -22.33 18.03 17.92
CA ARG A 112 -22.44 18.98 16.80
C ARG A 112 -21.43 18.76 15.68
N SER A 113 -20.40 17.94 15.91
CA SER A 113 -19.35 17.70 14.92
C SER A 113 -19.64 16.48 14.06
N THR A 114 -19.56 16.65 12.73
CA THR A 114 -19.60 15.55 11.76
C THR A 114 -18.38 14.65 11.97
N LYS A 115 -18.62 13.33 11.97
CA LYS A 115 -17.57 12.32 12.05
C LYS A 115 -17.54 11.47 10.78
N TYR A 116 -16.40 10.85 10.51
CA TYR A 116 -16.15 10.13 9.27
C TYR A 116 -15.65 8.72 9.55
N ARG A 117 -16.24 7.74 8.86
CA ARG A 117 -15.78 6.34 8.86
C ARG A 117 -15.45 5.89 7.44
N GLN A 118 -14.48 5.00 7.30
CA GLN A 118 -14.22 4.31 6.04
C GLN A 118 -15.36 3.36 5.70
N ALA A 119 -15.55 3.11 4.40
CA ALA A 119 -16.44 2.10 3.86
C ALA A 119 -15.78 1.32 2.70
N VAL A 120 -14.47 1.44 2.54
CA VAL A 120 -13.71 0.77 1.46
C VAL A 120 -13.57 -0.73 1.71
N GLU A 121 -13.60 -1.18 2.96
CA GLU A 121 -13.61 -2.61 3.28
C GLU A 121 -14.83 -3.31 2.69
N GLU A 122 -16.01 -2.69 2.83
CA GLU A 122 -17.27 -3.14 2.21
C GLU A 122 -17.27 -2.90 0.70
N ALA A 123 -16.84 -1.72 0.25
CA ALA A 123 -16.92 -1.33 -1.16
C ALA A 123 -15.99 -2.14 -2.08
N TRP A 124 -14.85 -2.60 -1.57
CA TRP A 124 -13.89 -3.39 -2.33
C TRP A 124 -13.89 -4.87 -1.96
N ASP A 125 -14.79 -5.31 -1.07
CA ASP A 125 -14.85 -6.70 -0.58
C ASP A 125 -13.46 -7.18 -0.12
N LEU A 126 -12.92 -6.47 0.89
CA LEU A 126 -11.59 -6.73 1.42
C LEU A 126 -11.67 -7.47 2.74
N SER A 127 -10.76 -8.43 2.89
CA SER A 127 -10.50 -9.11 4.15
C SER A 127 -9.59 -8.27 5.06
N ALA A 128 -9.60 -8.54 6.37
CA ALA A 128 -8.87 -7.74 7.36
C ALA A 128 -7.35 -7.70 7.11
N ASP A 129 -6.77 -8.80 6.61
CA ASP A 129 -5.37 -8.90 6.23
C ASP A 129 -5.05 -8.03 5.00
N GLN A 130 -5.93 -8.05 3.99
CA GLN A 130 -5.81 -7.22 2.79
C GLN A 130 -5.91 -5.73 3.12
N VAL A 131 -6.85 -5.34 3.99
CA VAL A 131 -6.97 -3.97 4.48
C VAL A 131 -5.70 -3.54 5.19
N ALA A 132 -5.10 -4.39 6.03
CA ALA A 132 -3.88 -4.06 6.74
C ALA A 132 -2.71 -3.76 5.79
N VAL A 133 -2.45 -4.62 4.79
CA VAL A 133 -1.36 -4.39 3.84
C VAL A 133 -1.60 -3.15 2.97
N LEU A 134 -2.82 -2.95 2.48
CA LEU A 134 -3.17 -1.76 1.68
C LEU A 134 -3.05 -0.47 2.51
N CYS A 135 -3.50 -0.48 3.76
CA CYS A 135 -3.38 0.66 4.67
C CYS A 135 -1.92 1.11 4.80
N VAL A 136 -0.98 0.17 5.02
CA VAL A 136 0.44 0.54 5.16
C VAL A 136 1.03 0.98 3.81
N LEU A 137 0.68 0.33 2.69
CA LEU A 137 1.15 0.73 1.35
C LEU A 137 0.66 2.13 0.95
N LEU A 138 -0.59 2.49 1.27
CA LEU A 138 -1.15 3.84 1.02
C LEU A 138 -0.44 4.92 1.85
N LEU A 139 -0.03 4.59 3.09
CA LEU A 139 0.56 5.56 4.00
C LEU A 139 2.07 5.70 3.87
N ARG A 140 2.77 4.66 3.41
CA ARG A 140 4.23 4.57 3.41
C ARG A 140 4.84 4.24 2.05
N GLY A 141 4.04 4.00 1.02
CA GLY A 141 4.50 3.62 -0.30
C GLY A 141 5.08 2.20 -0.37
N ALA A 142 6.08 2.03 -1.23
CA ALA A 142 6.66 0.72 -1.58
C ALA A 142 7.37 0.04 -0.40
N GLN A 143 7.01 -1.20 -0.07
CA GLN A 143 7.55 -1.91 1.10
C GLN A 143 7.84 -3.39 0.83
N THR A 144 8.80 -3.95 1.55
CA THR A 144 9.07 -5.40 1.51
C THR A 144 8.04 -6.18 2.34
N THR A 145 7.94 -7.48 2.13
CA THR A 145 7.03 -8.36 2.90
C THR A 145 7.37 -8.34 4.40
N GLN A 146 8.67 -8.27 4.76
CA GLN A 146 9.09 -8.18 6.16
C GLN A 146 8.80 -6.83 6.81
N GLU A 147 8.99 -5.73 6.07
CA GLU A 147 8.58 -4.41 6.53
C GLU A 147 7.07 -4.38 6.79
N LEU A 148 6.28 -4.93 5.86
CA LEU A 148 4.82 -5.01 5.98
C LEU A 148 4.42 -5.83 7.19
N LYS A 149 4.94 -7.06 7.37
CA LYS A 149 4.65 -7.91 8.54
C LYS A 149 4.79 -7.13 9.86
N THR A 150 5.91 -6.41 10.02
CA THR A 150 6.19 -5.65 11.23
C THR A 150 5.26 -4.45 11.39
N ARG A 151 4.96 -3.75 10.29
CA ARG A 151 4.18 -2.49 10.31
C ARG A 151 2.68 -2.73 10.37
N THR A 152 2.20 -3.91 9.98
CA THR A 152 0.80 -4.30 10.09
C THR A 152 0.44 -4.87 11.45
N GLU A 153 1.39 -5.14 12.35
CA GLU A 153 1.13 -5.85 13.63
C GLU A 153 -0.03 -5.28 14.45
N ARG A 154 -0.22 -3.95 14.47
CA ARG A 154 -1.34 -3.31 15.19
C ARG A 154 -2.64 -3.21 14.39
N LEU A 155 -2.61 -3.56 13.11
CA LEU A 155 -3.75 -3.57 12.19
C LEU A 155 -4.30 -4.99 12.03
N PHE A 156 -3.40 -5.94 11.79
CA PHE A 156 -3.65 -7.37 11.63
C PHE A 156 -2.34 -8.13 11.87
N SER A 157 -2.35 -9.10 12.78
CA SER A 157 -1.19 -9.94 13.07
C SER A 157 -1.08 -11.07 12.05
N PHE A 158 0.02 -11.06 11.27
CA PHE A 158 0.35 -12.12 10.33
C PHE A 158 1.29 -13.14 10.98
N ASP A 159 0.99 -14.43 10.79
CA ASP A 159 1.84 -15.52 11.30
C ASP A 159 3.26 -15.50 10.71
N SER A 160 3.37 -15.15 9.42
CA SER A 160 4.65 -15.20 8.69
C SER A 160 4.72 -14.18 7.55
N ALA A 161 5.91 -13.98 6.99
CA ALA A 161 6.10 -13.08 5.84
C ALA A 161 5.49 -13.68 4.56
N GLU A 162 5.43 -15.00 4.47
CA GLU A 162 4.73 -15.73 3.41
C GLU A 162 3.21 -15.51 3.50
N ALA A 163 2.65 -15.36 4.72
CA ALA A 163 1.24 -14.99 4.88
C ALA A 163 0.95 -13.59 4.34
N VAL A 164 1.84 -12.63 4.59
CA VAL A 164 1.77 -11.29 3.99
C VAL A 164 1.85 -11.36 2.47
N GLU A 165 2.81 -12.14 1.94
CA GLU A 165 2.98 -12.31 0.49
C GLU A 165 1.75 -12.94 -0.17
N ARG A 166 1.10 -13.92 0.46
CA ARG A 166 -0.15 -14.50 -0.03
C ARG A 166 -1.27 -13.46 -0.13
N SER A 167 -1.41 -12.59 0.87
CA SER A 167 -2.40 -11.50 0.85
C SER A 167 -2.14 -10.52 -0.29
N LEU A 168 -0.88 -10.13 -0.50
CA LEU A 168 -0.46 -9.27 -1.62
C LEU A 168 -0.67 -9.93 -2.99
N ILE A 169 -0.35 -11.21 -3.14
CA ILE A 169 -0.60 -11.95 -4.39
C ILE A 169 -2.11 -12.03 -4.66
N SER A 170 -2.93 -12.27 -3.63
CA SER A 170 -4.39 -12.27 -3.76
C SER A 170 -4.90 -10.92 -4.28
N LEU A 171 -4.41 -9.81 -3.73
CA LEU A 171 -4.74 -8.45 -4.21
C LEU A 171 -4.24 -8.16 -5.63
N ALA A 172 -3.07 -8.69 -6.01
CA ALA A 172 -2.52 -8.54 -7.35
C ALA A 172 -3.26 -9.40 -8.40
N SER A 173 -3.93 -10.47 -7.97
CA SER A 173 -4.62 -11.43 -8.86
C SER A 173 -6.10 -11.09 -9.08
N ARG A 174 -6.60 -10.00 -8.49
CA ARG A 174 -7.97 -9.51 -8.72
C ARG A 174 -8.11 -9.02 -10.17
N GLN A 175 -9.36 -9.00 -10.67
CA GLN A 175 -9.67 -8.44 -12.00
C GLN A 175 -9.12 -7.01 -12.14
N GLU A 176 -9.32 -6.21 -11.11
CA GLU A 176 -8.63 -4.93 -10.92
C GLU A 176 -7.52 -5.13 -9.87
N ALA A 177 -6.29 -5.28 -10.36
CA ALA A 177 -5.14 -5.50 -9.49
C ALA A 177 -4.91 -4.29 -8.57
N MET A 178 -4.87 -4.52 -7.26
CA MET A 178 -4.70 -3.44 -6.27
C MET A 178 -3.25 -3.28 -5.81
N THR A 179 -2.40 -4.29 -6.06
CA THR A 179 -1.00 -4.29 -5.68
C THR A 179 -0.12 -4.87 -6.78
N PHE A 180 1.16 -4.47 -6.80
CA PHE A 180 2.13 -4.94 -7.77
C PHE A 180 3.49 -5.20 -7.10
N LYS A 181 4.15 -6.28 -7.51
CA LYS A 181 5.50 -6.63 -7.05
C LYS A 181 6.53 -6.02 -7.99
N LEU A 182 7.31 -5.07 -7.48
CA LEU A 182 8.37 -4.43 -8.26
C LEU A 182 9.52 -5.40 -8.53
N ASP A 183 10.19 -5.18 -9.66
CA ASP A 183 11.46 -5.83 -9.96
C ASP A 183 12.53 -5.45 -8.93
N ARG A 184 13.51 -6.34 -8.77
CA ARG A 184 14.63 -6.10 -7.85
C ARG A 184 15.46 -4.93 -8.38
N ALA A 185 15.61 -3.90 -7.56
CA ALA A 185 16.60 -2.85 -7.82
C ALA A 185 18.02 -3.44 -7.69
N PRO A 186 19.00 -2.96 -8.49
CA PRO A 186 20.39 -3.40 -8.39
C PRO A 186 20.92 -3.27 -6.95
N GLY A 187 21.50 -4.36 -6.42
CA GLY A 187 22.04 -4.40 -5.05
C GLY A 187 21.02 -4.70 -3.94
N GLN A 188 19.74 -4.91 -4.27
CA GLN A 188 18.71 -5.27 -3.29
C GLN A 188 18.42 -6.77 -3.28
N LYS A 189 18.39 -7.35 -2.08
CA LYS A 189 18.04 -8.78 -1.89
C LYS A 189 16.53 -9.01 -1.94
N ASP A 190 15.74 -8.05 -1.46
CA ASP A 190 14.29 -8.20 -1.27
C ASP A 190 13.48 -7.35 -2.25
N GLN A 191 12.41 -7.93 -2.78
CA GLN A 191 11.45 -7.24 -3.65
C GLN A 191 10.49 -6.40 -2.82
N ARG A 192 10.05 -5.27 -3.39
CA ARG A 192 9.06 -4.37 -2.78
C ARG A 192 7.73 -4.48 -3.50
N TRP A 193 6.67 -4.32 -2.73
CA TRP A 193 5.30 -4.25 -3.21
C TRP A 193 4.81 -2.81 -3.16
N VAL A 194 4.01 -2.43 -4.16
CA VAL A 194 3.33 -1.13 -4.25
C VAL A 194 1.82 -1.34 -4.38
N GLN A 195 1.05 -0.32 -4.01
CA GLN A 195 -0.38 -0.26 -4.33
C GLN A 195 -0.59 0.37 -5.71
N LEU A 196 -1.70 0.03 -6.38
CA LEU A 196 -2.08 0.52 -7.71
C LEU A 196 -3.34 1.41 -7.71
N LEU A 197 -3.90 1.68 -6.54
CA LEU A 197 -5.09 2.51 -6.33
C LEU A 197 -4.87 3.97 -6.71
N THR A 198 -3.62 4.48 -6.69
CA THR A 198 -3.28 5.83 -7.22
C THR A 198 -2.75 5.79 -8.65
N GLY A 199 -2.89 4.65 -9.34
CA GLY A 199 -2.40 4.42 -10.69
C GLY A 199 -1.10 3.61 -10.73
N ALA A 200 -0.55 3.45 -11.93
CA ALA A 200 0.72 2.74 -12.13
C ALA A 200 1.87 3.47 -11.41
N PRO A 201 2.82 2.73 -10.79
CA PRO A 201 3.91 3.34 -10.04
C PRO A 201 4.77 4.22 -10.97
N SER A 202 4.92 5.49 -10.60
CA SER A 202 5.76 6.42 -11.34
C SER A 202 7.24 6.03 -11.26
N ALA A 203 8.06 6.50 -12.21
CA ALA A 203 9.51 6.32 -12.15
C ALA A 203 10.12 6.88 -10.85
N GLN A 204 9.54 7.97 -10.31
CA GLN A 204 9.95 8.52 -9.02
C GLN A 204 9.62 7.57 -7.85
N THR A 205 8.44 6.96 -7.86
CA THR A 205 8.04 5.95 -6.85
C THR A 205 9.00 4.76 -6.87
N ILE A 206 9.37 4.29 -8.06
CA ILE A 206 10.32 3.18 -8.24
C ILE A 206 11.72 3.59 -7.73
N ALA A 207 12.19 4.79 -8.07
CA ALA A 207 13.46 5.32 -7.58
C ALA A 207 13.48 5.49 -6.05
N GLN A 208 12.41 6.01 -5.44
CA GLN A 208 12.28 6.15 -3.99
C GLN A 208 12.24 4.78 -3.29
N ALA A 209 11.58 3.78 -3.89
CA ALA A 209 11.58 2.41 -3.40
C ALA A 209 13.02 1.83 -3.38
N ALA A 210 13.83 2.14 -4.39
CA ALA A 210 15.24 1.76 -4.42
C ALA A 210 16.05 2.49 -3.33
N SER A 211 15.81 3.77 -3.07
CA SER A 211 16.55 4.55 -2.06
C SER A 211 16.18 4.22 -0.60
N SER A 212 14.91 3.89 -0.32
CA SER A 212 14.42 3.60 1.04
C SER A 212 15.06 2.35 1.68
N SER A 213 15.62 1.50 0.82
CA SER A 213 16.27 0.25 1.21
C SER A 213 17.65 0.44 1.83
N SER A 214 18.41 1.47 1.45
CA SER A 214 19.74 1.73 2.01
C SER A 214 19.66 2.23 3.46
N VAL A 215 18.66 3.04 3.77
CA VAL A 215 18.39 3.50 5.14
C VAL A 215 17.86 2.35 6.00
N SER A 216 16.97 1.51 5.44
CA SER A 216 16.39 0.37 6.15
C SER A 216 17.43 -0.71 6.45
N SER A 217 18.36 -0.99 5.52
CA SER A 217 19.42 -1.99 5.73
C SER A 217 20.43 -1.56 6.81
N VAL A 218 20.79 -0.28 6.86
CA VAL A 218 21.67 0.26 7.91
C VAL A 218 20.99 0.17 9.28
N MET A 219 19.70 0.55 9.38
CA MET A 219 18.94 0.43 10.62
C MET A 219 18.77 -1.02 11.09
N GLN A 220 18.49 -1.95 10.17
CA GLN A 220 18.38 -3.37 10.50
C GLN A 220 19.71 -3.95 10.99
N GLY A 221 20.83 -3.59 10.34
CA GLY A 221 22.16 -4.01 10.80
C GLY A 221 22.49 -3.51 12.21
N GLN A 222 22.12 -2.27 12.54
CA GLN A 222 22.28 -1.73 13.89
C GLN A 222 21.39 -2.43 14.92
N GLN A 223 20.11 -2.70 14.60
CA GLN A 223 19.20 -3.43 15.49
C GLN A 223 19.69 -4.86 15.75
N GLN A 224 20.17 -5.56 14.73
CA GLN A 224 20.64 -6.93 14.85
C GLN A 224 21.93 -7.00 15.69
N ALA A 225 22.85 -6.05 15.52
CA ALA A 225 24.03 -5.92 16.38
C ALA A 225 23.64 -5.65 17.84
N GLN A 226 22.63 -4.80 18.07
CA GLN A 226 22.16 -4.46 19.41
C GLN A 226 21.44 -5.63 20.09
N GLN A 227 20.68 -6.43 19.34
CA GLN A 227 20.06 -7.67 19.83
C GLN A 227 21.12 -8.72 20.22
N LEU A 228 22.14 -8.90 19.39
CA LEU A 228 23.22 -9.85 19.67
C LEU A 228 24.00 -9.46 20.94
N ALA A 229 24.29 -8.16 21.11
CA ALA A 229 24.93 -7.65 22.32
C ALA A 229 24.05 -7.84 23.57
N GLN A 230 22.73 -7.64 23.45
CA GLN A 230 21.79 -7.90 24.56
C GLN A 230 21.74 -9.39 24.90
N GLN A 231 21.72 -10.27 23.89
CA GLN A 231 21.72 -11.71 24.09
C GLN A 231 22.98 -12.17 24.83
N GLN A 232 24.16 -11.71 24.42
CA GLN A 232 25.42 -12.01 25.10
C GLN A 232 25.40 -11.54 26.56
N ALA A 233 24.93 -10.31 26.82
CA ALA A 233 24.82 -9.79 28.19
C ALA A 233 23.81 -10.57 29.04
N LEU A 234 22.74 -11.11 28.44
CA LEU A 234 21.79 -11.99 29.13
C LEU A 234 22.43 -13.35 29.44
N GLU A 235 23.13 -13.95 28.49
CA GLU A 235 23.83 -15.23 28.66
C GLU A 235 24.89 -15.14 29.78
N GLU A 236 25.65 -14.05 29.83
CA GLU A 236 26.60 -13.79 30.93
C GLU A 236 25.90 -13.66 32.29
N ARG A 237 24.76 -12.96 32.35
CA ARG A 237 23.97 -12.83 33.58
C ARG A 237 23.38 -14.16 34.02
N VAL A 238 22.91 -14.99 33.09
CA VAL A 238 22.40 -16.34 33.40
C VAL A 238 23.52 -17.19 33.97
N ALA A 239 24.69 -17.22 33.33
CA ALA A 239 25.84 -17.98 33.83
C ALA A 239 26.27 -17.53 35.25
N ALA A 240 26.24 -16.22 35.53
CA ALA A 240 26.55 -15.70 36.86
C ALA A 240 25.51 -16.10 37.92
N VAL A 241 24.22 -16.09 37.57
CA VAL A 241 23.14 -16.50 38.47
C VAL A 241 23.19 -18.01 38.74
N GLU A 242 23.46 -18.83 37.72
CA GLU A 242 23.62 -20.27 37.87
C GLU A 242 24.80 -20.62 38.79
N ALA A 243 25.94 -19.94 38.64
CA ALA A 243 27.09 -20.12 39.52
C ALA A 243 26.79 -19.76 40.99
N GLU A 244 26.05 -18.67 41.23
CA GLU A 244 25.66 -18.29 42.59
C GLU A 244 24.62 -19.27 43.17
N LEU A 245 23.71 -19.79 42.35
CA LEU A 245 22.74 -20.80 42.78
C LEU A 245 23.44 -22.10 43.20
N ASP A 246 24.43 -22.56 42.43
CA ASP A 246 25.20 -23.75 42.75
C ASP A 246 26.04 -23.57 44.02
N ARG A 247 26.61 -22.37 44.20
CA ARG A 247 27.30 -22.00 45.45
C ARG A 247 26.35 -22.02 46.65
N LEU A 248 25.17 -21.43 46.51
CA LEU A 248 24.15 -21.43 47.57
C LEU A 248 23.67 -22.84 47.91
N ARG A 249 23.49 -23.71 46.90
CA ARG A 249 23.13 -25.13 47.10
C ARG A 249 24.20 -25.88 47.89
N GLN A 250 25.48 -25.72 47.53
CA GLN A 250 26.59 -26.34 48.26
C GLN A 250 26.64 -25.89 49.72
N LEU A 251 26.49 -24.59 49.99
CA LEU A 251 26.43 -24.06 51.36
C LEU A 251 25.25 -24.62 52.15
N LEU A 252 24.10 -24.81 51.50
CA LEU A 252 22.90 -25.37 52.14
C LEU A 252 23.10 -26.84 52.49
N GLU A 253 23.75 -27.62 51.63
CA GLU A 253 24.07 -29.03 51.86
C GLU A 253 25.09 -29.19 53.00
N GLU A 254 26.10 -28.31 53.07
CA GLU A 254 27.02 -28.24 54.21
C GLU A 254 26.30 -27.88 55.53
N LEU A 255 25.28 -27.03 55.50
CA LEU A 255 24.56 -26.59 56.70
C LEU A 255 23.50 -27.59 57.20
N VAL A 256 22.86 -28.34 56.28
CA VAL A 256 21.77 -29.28 56.58
C VAL A 256 22.28 -30.70 56.84
N GLY A 257 23.40 -31.10 56.22
CA GLY A 257 24.02 -32.41 56.41
C GLY A 257 24.29 -32.86 57.85
N PRO A 258 24.55 -31.98 58.85
CA PRO A 258 24.78 -32.38 60.23
C PRO A 258 23.50 -32.65 61.06
N LEU A 259 22.29 -32.39 60.54
CA LEU A 259 21.04 -32.43 61.33
C LEU A 259 20.26 -33.75 61.22
N GLU A 260 20.71 -34.73 60.43
CA GLU A 260 20.04 -36.04 60.24
C GLU A 260 20.68 -37.23 61.00
N THR A 261 21.57 -37.00 61.99
CA THR A 261 22.09 -38.07 62.88
C THR A 261 21.55 -37.97 64.29
#